data_AF-A0A5N5CT90-F1
#
_entry.id   AF-A0A5N5CT90-F1
#
_cell.length_a   1.000
_cell.length_b   1.000
_cell.length_c   1.000
_cell.angle_alpha   90.00
_cell.angle_beta   90.00
_cell.angle_gamma   90.00
#
_symmetry.space_group_name_H-M   'P 1'
#
loop_
_entity.id
_entity.type
_entity.pdbx_description
1 polymer ?
#
loop_
_entity_poly.entity_id
_entity_poly.type
_entity_poly.pdbx_seq_one_letter_code
_entity_poly.pdbx_strand_id
1 'polypeptide(L)'
;MKDVLKALARCFNLKSEKREKTAMYIEDMFEVLKTQWTSSEVTFDHERHRLELSLFMLLAGTTGNRPGALLALRYRDVQATLIRDPAGGSEP
;
A
#
# COMPACT_ATOMS: atom_id res chain seq x y z
N MET A 1 -25.82 15.95 -2.33
CA MET A 1 -24.50 15.46 -1.83
C MET A 1 -23.39 16.50 -2.00
N LYS A 2 -23.23 17.11 -3.19
CA LYS A 2 -22.22 18.17 -3.43
C LYS A 2 -22.39 19.41 -2.54
N ASP A 3 -23.62 19.82 -2.23
CA ASP A 3 -23.88 20.99 -1.38
C ASP A 3 -23.53 20.74 0.09
N VAL A 4 -23.76 19.50 0.57
CA VAL A 4 -23.34 19.06 1.92
C VAL A 4 -21.82 19.09 2.04
N LEU A 5 -21.10 18.59 1.03
CA LEU A 5 -19.63 18.62 1.01
C LEU A 5 -19.07 20.06 1.01
N LYS A 6 -19.71 20.99 0.27
CA LYS A 6 -19.34 22.41 0.30
C LYS A 6 -19.61 23.06 1.65
N ALA A 7 -20.75 22.75 2.29
CA ALA A 7 -21.08 23.26 3.61
C ALA A 7 -20.05 22.77 4.65
N LEU A 8 -19.73 21.48 4.63
CA LEU A 8 -18.69 20.90 5.49
C LEU A 8 -17.32 21.54 5.24
N ALA A 9 -16.92 21.72 3.97
CA ALA A 9 -15.65 22.37 3.65
C ALA A 9 -15.54 23.79 4.24
N ARG A 10 -16.64 24.55 4.26
CA ARG A 10 -16.69 25.87 4.90
C ARG A 10 -16.63 25.77 6.42
N CYS A 11 -17.42 24.89 7.03
CA CYS A 11 -17.44 24.71 8.49
C CYS A 11 -16.07 24.30 9.06
N PHE A 12 -15.32 23.50 8.32
CA PHE A 12 -13.99 23.01 8.73
C PHE A 12 -12.83 23.81 8.12
N ASN A 13 -13.10 24.95 7.47
CA ASN A 13 -12.10 25.82 6.84
C ASN A 13 -11.14 25.07 5.90
N LEU A 14 -11.68 24.11 5.14
CA LEU A 14 -10.92 23.27 4.22
C LEU A 14 -10.60 24.04 2.93
N LYS A 15 -9.35 23.92 2.47
CA LYS A 15 -8.93 24.47 1.18
C LYS A 15 -9.59 23.67 0.04
N SER A 16 -10.09 24.39 -0.96
CA SER A 16 -10.68 23.79 -2.18
C SER A 16 -9.65 23.57 -3.29
N GLU A 17 -8.41 23.96 -3.04
CA GLU A 17 -7.28 23.80 -3.95
C GLU A 17 -7.00 22.32 -4.19
N LYS A 18 -6.58 21.99 -5.42
CA LYS A 18 -6.20 20.63 -5.76
C LYS A 18 -4.96 20.27 -4.94
N ARG A 19 -5.10 19.28 -4.05
CA ARG A 19 -3.98 18.73 -3.28
C ARG A 19 -2.89 18.27 -4.24
N GLU A 20 -1.66 18.65 -3.94
CA GLU A 20 -0.48 18.17 -4.64
C GLU A 20 -0.44 16.63 -4.58
N LYS A 21 -0.22 16.01 -5.74
CA LYS A 21 -0.07 14.57 -5.84
C LYS A 21 1.38 14.21 -5.55
N THR A 22 1.78 14.33 -4.30
CA THR A 22 3.10 13.87 -3.86
C THR A 22 3.17 12.35 -4.00
N ALA A 23 4.18 11.87 -4.73
CA ALA A 23 4.46 10.45 -4.81
C ALA A 23 5.11 9.98 -3.49
N MET A 24 4.86 8.74 -3.11
CA MET A 24 5.60 8.08 -2.04
C MET A 24 6.87 7.49 -2.65
N TYR A 25 8.04 7.89 -2.16
CA TYR A 25 9.31 7.29 -2.55
C TYR A 25 9.55 5.98 -1.78
N ILE A 26 10.57 5.21 -2.17
CA ILE A 26 10.88 3.91 -1.55
C ILE A 26 11.29 4.10 -0.09
N GLU A 27 12.01 5.16 0.21
CA GLU A 27 12.45 5.54 1.55
C GLU A 27 11.25 5.86 2.45
N ASP A 28 10.25 6.56 1.90
CA ASP A 28 9.00 6.83 2.60
C ASP A 28 8.24 5.52 2.90
N MET A 29 8.13 4.63 1.91
CA MET A 29 7.49 3.33 2.08
C MET A 29 8.21 2.48 3.13
N PHE A 30 9.54 2.51 3.14
CA PHE A 30 10.35 1.83 4.15
C PHE A 30 10.05 2.36 5.55
N GLU A 31 10.05 3.68 5.76
CA GLU A 31 9.74 4.26 7.08
C GLU A 31 8.29 3.98 7.52
N VAL A 32 7.33 3.96 6.58
CA VAL A 32 5.95 3.55 6.89
C VAL A 32 5.90 2.10 7.35
N LEU A 33 6.52 1.18 6.60
CA LEU A 33 6.54 -0.23 6.97
C LEU A 33 7.27 -0.45 8.30
N LYS A 34 8.46 0.12 8.47
CA LYS A 34 9.23 0.05 9.72
C LYS A 34 8.40 0.54 10.89
N THR A 35 7.83 1.74 10.80
CA THR A 35 6.98 2.30 11.85
C THR A 35 5.79 1.39 12.16
N GLN A 36 5.13 0.85 11.13
CA GLN A 36 4.05 -0.10 11.29
C GLN A 36 4.47 -1.41 11.95
N TRP A 37 5.74 -1.81 11.95
CA TRP A 37 6.18 -3.06 12.59
C TRP A 37 6.84 -2.84 13.95
N THR A 38 7.47 -1.69 14.17
CA THR A 38 8.26 -1.43 15.38
C THR A 38 7.57 -0.52 16.39
N SER A 39 6.59 0.28 15.97
CA SER A 39 5.88 1.19 16.87
C SER A 39 4.73 0.48 17.58
N SER A 40 4.64 0.68 18.89
CA SER A 40 3.49 0.31 19.72
C SER A 40 2.35 1.34 19.65
N GLU A 41 2.60 2.53 19.10
CA GLU A 41 1.60 3.58 18.96
C GLU A 41 0.68 3.35 17.76
N VAL A 42 1.17 2.62 16.74
CA VAL A 42 0.36 2.22 15.60
C VAL A 42 -0.40 0.94 15.95
N THR A 43 -1.66 1.11 16.27
CA THR A 43 -2.57 0.01 16.61
C THR A 43 -3.48 -0.33 15.42
N PHE A 44 -3.84 -1.61 15.34
CA PHE A 44 -4.84 -2.11 14.40
C PHE A 44 -5.91 -2.83 15.19
N ASP A 45 -7.18 -2.65 14.81
CA ASP A 45 -8.30 -3.38 15.43
C ASP A 45 -8.12 -4.91 15.32
N HIS A 46 -7.42 -5.34 14.28
CA HIS A 46 -7.00 -6.72 14.09
C HIS A 46 -5.57 -6.77 13.52
N GLU A 47 -4.67 -7.46 14.19
CA GLU A 47 -3.24 -7.51 13.82
C GLU A 47 -2.99 -8.09 12.41
N ARG A 48 -3.93 -8.88 11.87
CA ARG A 48 -3.87 -9.30 10.46
C ARG A 48 -3.84 -8.12 9.50
N HIS A 49 -4.49 -7.01 9.82
CA HIS A 49 -4.48 -5.81 8.97
C HIS A 49 -3.07 -5.20 8.83
N ARG A 50 -2.20 -5.34 9.86
CA ARG A 50 -0.79 -4.90 9.78
C ARG A 50 -0.05 -5.66 8.68
N LEU A 51 -0.23 -6.99 8.65
CA LEU A 51 0.34 -7.86 7.63
C LEU A 51 -0.23 -7.58 6.24
N GLU A 52 -1.56 -7.48 6.13
CA GLU A 52 -2.23 -7.25 4.85
C GLU A 52 -1.85 -5.89 4.25
N LEU A 53 -1.83 -4.83 5.06
CA LEU A 53 -1.43 -3.51 4.61
C LEU A 53 0.04 -3.49 4.15
N SER A 54 0.93 -4.16 4.89
CA SER A 54 2.33 -4.30 4.50
C SER A 54 2.48 -5.01 3.15
N LEU A 55 1.76 -6.11 2.96
CA LEU A 55 1.74 -6.86 1.70
C LEU A 55 1.23 -5.99 0.54
N PHE A 56 0.13 -5.27 0.73
CA PHE A 56 -0.42 -4.41 -0.31
C PHE A 56 0.49 -3.24 -0.66
N MET A 57 1.18 -2.63 0.32
CA MET A 57 2.15 -1.57 0.04
C MET A 57 3.33 -2.09 -0.79
N LEU A 58 3.88 -3.25 -0.43
CA LEU A 58 4.97 -3.87 -1.20
C LEU A 58 4.55 -4.24 -2.62
N LEU A 59 3.35 -4.80 -2.80
CA LEU A 59 2.81 -5.09 -4.14
C LEU A 59 2.54 -3.81 -4.93
N ALA A 60 2.01 -2.75 -4.30
CA ALA A 60 1.76 -1.46 -4.94
C ALA A 60 3.07 -0.80 -5.40
N GLY A 61 4.07 -0.76 -4.53
CA GLY A 61 5.37 -0.13 -4.82
C GLY A 61 6.14 -0.86 -5.92
N THR A 62 6.05 -2.19 -5.97
CA THR A 62 6.78 -2.99 -6.98
C THR A 62 6.05 -3.08 -8.33
N THR A 63 4.72 -3.20 -8.33
CA THR A 63 3.96 -3.44 -9.56
C THR A 63 3.31 -2.17 -10.15
N GLY A 64 3.23 -1.08 -9.37
CA GLY A 64 2.52 0.15 -9.78
C GLY A 64 1.00 -0.03 -9.95
N ASN A 65 0.43 -1.13 -9.46
CA ASN A 65 -1.00 -1.42 -9.59
C ASN A 65 -1.86 -0.47 -8.73
N ARG A 66 -3.06 -0.18 -9.24
CA ARG A 66 -4.03 0.64 -8.50
C ARG A 66 -4.56 -0.12 -7.27
N PRO A 67 -4.93 0.57 -6.18
CA PRO A 67 -5.46 -0.09 -4.98
C PRO A 67 -6.62 -1.05 -5.26
N GLY A 68 -7.55 -0.68 -6.15
CA GLY A 68 -8.67 -1.55 -6.51
C GLY A 68 -8.27 -2.88 -7.17
N ALA A 69 -7.15 -2.91 -7.91
CA ALA A 69 -6.65 -4.15 -8.50
C ALA A 69 -5.99 -5.03 -7.43
N LEU A 70 -5.22 -4.44 -6.52
CA LEU A 70 -4.58 -5.16 -5.42
C LEU A 70 -5.60 -5.77 -4.45
N LEU A 71 -6.66 -5.03 -4.13
CA LEU A 71 -7.73 -5.51 -3.26
C LEU A 71 -8.58 -6.62 -3.91
N ALA A 72 -8.56 -6.73 -5.24
CA ALA A 72 -9.26 -7.77 -5.98
C ALA A 72 -8.39 -9.00 -6.25
N LEU A 73 -7.10 -8.97 -5.88
CA LEU A 73 -6.14 -10.04 -6.11
C LEU A 73 -6.58 -11.33 -5.38
N ARG A 74 -6.55 -12.46 -6.08
CA ARG A 74 -6.86 -13.78 -5.53
C ARG A 74 -5.64 -14.69 -5.70
N TYR A 75 -5.59 -15.76 -4.91
CA TYR A 75 -4.51 -16.74 -4.98
C TYR A 75 -4.28 -17.31 -6.39
N ARG A 76 -5.35 -17.53 -7.17
CA ARG A 76 -5.25 -18.01 -8.55
C ARG A 76 -4.57 -17.04 -9.51
N ASP A 77 -4.47 -15.76 -9.13
CA ASP A 77 -3.87 -14.71 -9.95
C ASP A 77 -2.36 -14.59 -9.67
N VAL A 78 -1.84 -15.32 -8.67
CA VAL A 78 -0.41 -15.36 -8.31
C VAL A 78 0.21 -16.64 -8.86
N GLN A 79 1.21 -16.48 -9.72
CA GLN A 79 1.99 -17.59 -10.27
C GLN A 79 3.42 -17.56 -9.73
N ALA A 80 3.86 -18.70 -9.19
CA ALA A 80 5.26 -18.90 -8.84
C ALA A 80 5.95 -19.64 -9.99
N THR A 81 7.08 -19.10 -10.43
CA THR A 81 7.91 -19.73 -11.46
C THR A 81 9.28 -20.00 -10.87
N LEU A 82 9.76 -21.23 -10.99
CA LEU A 82 11.13 -21.56 -10.63
C LEU A 82 12.07 -20.96 -11.67
N ILE A 83 12.96 -20.08 -11.22
CA ILE A 83 14.02 -19.52 -12.07
C ILE A 83 15.27 -20.38 -11.84
N ARG A 84 15.87 -20.88 -12.93
CA ARG A 84 17.14 -21.63 -12.85
C ARG A 84 18.23 -20.74 -12.29
N ASP A 85 19.12 -21.31 -11.50
CA ASP A 85 20.29 -20.59 -10.99
C ASP A 85 21.07 -19.99 -12.17
N PRO A 86 21.21 -18.65 -12.26
CA PRO A 86 21.95 -17.98 -13.32
C PRO A 86 23.42 -18.39 -13.37
N ALA A 87 24.00 -18.86 -12.26
CA ALA A 87 25.37 -19.32 -12.16
C ALA A 87 25.55 -20.81 -12.53
N GLY A 88 24.46 -21.52 -12.83
CA GLY A 88 24.49 -22.94 -13.17
C GLY A 88 24.65 -23.83 -11.95
N GLY A 89 23.59 -23.97 -11.16
CA GLY A 89 23.51 -24.97 -10.09
C GLY A 89 23.30 -26.38 -10.65
N SER A 90 23.82 -27.40 -9.96
CA SER A 90 23.52 -28.80 -10.27
C SER A 90 22.02 -29.05 -10.11
N GLU A 91 21.38 -29.55 -11.17
CA GLU A 91 20.00 -30.04 -11.09
C GLU A 91 19.88 -31.12 -9.98
N PRO A 92 18.74 -31.21 -9.27
CA PRO A 92 18.51 -32.29 -8.32
C PRO A 92 18.50 -33.67 -8.97
#